data_AF-A0A5B8VKU3-F1
#
_entry.id   AF-A0A5B8VKU3-F1
#
_cell.length_a   1.000
_cell.length_b   1.000
_cell.length_c   1.000
_cell.angle_alpha   90.00
_cell.angle_beta   90.00
_cell.angle_gamma   90.00
#
_symmetry.space_group_name_H-M   'P 1'
#
loop_
_entity.id
_entity.type
_entity.pdbx_description
1 polymer ?
#
loop_
_entity_poly.entity_id
_entity_poly.type
_entity_poly.pdbx_seq_one_letter_code
_entity_poly.pdbx_strand_id
1 'polypeptide(L)'
;MLGQKLKTLREAKGLLQRQVAAALEVDTAYISKMESSDKPVSKSYLPKLSTLYGVSESELQTLWLANKVYEILKDDDLALKAVEIVQESLKRK
;
A
#
# COMPACT_ATOMS: atom_id res chain seq x y z
N MET A 1 2.33 6.23 2.25
CA MET A 1 1.38 6.55 1.16
C MET A 1 0.26 5.52 1.05
N LEU A 2 0.55 4.22 0.96
CA LEU A 2 -0.49 3.19 0.83
C LEU A 2 -1.38 3.06 2.08
N GLY A 3 -0.81 3.10 3.28
CA GLY A 3 -1.57 3.00 4.54
C GLY A 3 -2.69 4.02 4.65
N GLN A 4 -2.39 5.29 4.35
CA GLN A 4 -3.38 6.37 4.32
C GLN A 4 -4.48 6.13 3.29
N LYS A 5 -4.15 5.66 2.07
CA LYS A 5 -5.16 5.31 1.06
C LYS A 5 -6.09 4.20 1.56
N LEU A 6 -5.55 3.16 2.20
CA LEU A 6 -6.36 2.07 2.77
C LEU A 6 -7.29 2.57 3.88
N LYS A 7 -6.82 3.50 4.72
CA LYS A 7 -7.65 4.18 5.73
C LYS A 7 -8.82 4.92 5.09
N THR A 8 -8.56 5.73 4.06
CA THR A 8 -9.62 6.46 3.34
C THR A 8 -10.64 5.52 2.70
N LEU A 9 -10.18 4.41 2.09
CA LEU A 9 -11.08 3.41 1.51
C LEU A 9 -11.94 2.72 2.56
N ARG A 10 -11.35 2.36 3.71
CA ARG A 10 -12.08 1.79 4.85
C ARG A 10 -13.16 2.74 5.33
N GLU A 11 -12.83 4.01 5.54
CA GLU A 11 -13.75 5.04 6.03
C GLU A 11 -14.87 5.33 5.04
N ALA A 12 -14.56 5.38 3.74
CA ALA A 12 -15.56 5.54 2.68
C ALA A 12 -16.57 4.36 2.63
N LYS A 13 -16.17 3.16 3.08
CA LYS A 13 -17.06 2.01 3.23
C LYS A 13 -17.78 1.96 4.59
N GLY A 14 -17.54 2.91 5.49
CA GLY A 14 -18.11 2.91 6.84
C GLY A 14 -17.61 1.76 7.72
N LEU A 15 -16.46 1.16 7.37
CA LEU A 15 -15.93 -0.02 8.07
C LEU A 15 -15.10 0.39 9.28
N LEU A 16 -15.26 -0.35 10.38
CA LEU A 16 -14.37 -0.28 11.54
C LEU A 16 -13.09 -1.08 11.27
N GLN A 17 -11.97 -0.68 11.87
CA GLN A 17 -10.70 -1.42 11.74
C GLN A 17 -10.84 -2.90 12.10
N ARG A 18 -11.63 -3.23 13.14
CA ARG A 18 -11.91 -4.62 13.55
C ARG A 18 -12.61 -5.46 12.48
N GLN A 19 -13.42 -4.85 11.63
CA GLN A 19 -14.11 -5.57 10.55
C GLN A 19 -13.14 -5.91 9.42
N VAL A 20 -12.23 -4.99 9.10
CA VAL A 20 -11.13 -5.27 8.15
C VAL A 20 -10.19 -6.33 8.71
N ALA A 21 -9.86 -6.24 10.01
CA ALA A 21 -9.02 -7.21 10.70
C ALA A 21 -9.61 -8.63 10.62
N ALA A 22 -10.90 -8.77 10.90
CA ALA A 22 -11.63 -10.03 10.77
C ALA A 22 -11.60 -10.56 9.32
N ALA A 23 -11.81 -9.72 8.32
CA ALA A 23 -11.78 -10.11 6.91
C ALA A 23 -10.38 -10.57 6.44
N LEU A 24 -9.32 -10.02 7.04
CA LEU A 24 -7.93 -10.39 6.74
C LEU A 24 -7.38 -11.49 7.65
N GLU A 25 -8.14 -11.93 8.67
CA GLU A 25 -7.72 -12.89 9.70
C GLU A 25 -6.45 -12.43 10.43
N VAL A 26 -6.43 -11.17 10.85
CA VAL A 26 -5.32 -10.53 11.58
C VAL A 26 -5.83 -9.76 12.80
N ASP A 27 -4.91 -9.34 13.66
CA ASP A 27 -5.25 -8.47 14.78
C ASP A 27 -5.65 -7.05 14.34
N THR A 28 -6.56 -6.42 15.09
CA THR A 28 -6.95 -5.03 14.84
C THR A 28 -5.76 -4.07 14.95
N ALA A 29 -4.78 -4.38 15.81
CA ALA A 29 -3.54 -3.63 15.91
C ALA A 29 -2.71 -3.65 14.61
N TYR A 30 -2.79 -4.71 13.81
CA TYR A 30 -2.16 -4.77 12.49
C TYR A 30 -2.77 -3.73 11.55
N ILE A 31 -4.11 -3.65 11.51
CA ILE A 31 -4.82 -2.67 10.67
C ILE A 31 -4.47 -1.24 11.08
N SER A 32 -4.41 -0.96 12.38
CA SER A 32 -4.02 0.35 12.89
C SER A 32 -2.61 0.76 12.42
N LYS A 33 -1.61 -0.13 12.60
CA LYS A 33 -0.23 0.11 12.16
C LYS A 33 -0.08 0.18 10.64
N MET A 34 -0.90 -0.58 9.92
CA MET A 34 -0.95 -0.53 8.47
C MET A 34 -1.45 0.84 7.99
N GLU A 35 -2.52 1.35 8.59
CA GLU A 35 -3.11 2.65 8.24
C GLU A 35 -2.23 3.83 8.60
N SER A 36 -1.48 3.77 9.71
CA SER A 36 -0.47 4.77 10.08
C SER A 36 0.81 4.69 9.24
N SER A 37 0.95 3.67 8.38
CA SER A 37 2.18 3.35 7.64
C SER A 37 3.37 2.91 8.53
N ASP A 38 3.14 2.62 9.82
CA ASP A 38 4.16 2.07 10.72
C ASP A 38 4.53 0.62 10.39
N LYS A 39 3.59 -0.12 9.77
CA LYS A 39 3.82 -1.49 9.30
C LYS A 39 3.42 -1.62 7.83
N PRO A 40 4.30 -2.08 6.93
CA PRO A 40 3.95 -2.29 5.54
C PRO A 40 2.91 -3.42 5.41
N VAL A 41 1.93 -3.22 4.53
CA VAL A 41 0.94 -4.25 4.21
C VAL A 41 1.61 -5.37 3.42
N SER A 42 1.26 -6.63 3.73
CA SER A 42 1.71 -7.76 2.91
C SER A 42 1.04 -7.72 1.54
N LYS A 43 1.80 -8.02 0.49
CA LYS A 43 1.26 -8.14 -0.88
C LYS A 43 0.12 -9.17 -0.95
N SER A 44 0.18 -10.21 -0.12
CA SER A 44 -0.84 -11.26 -0.06
C SER A 44 -2.22 -10.77 0.34
N TYR A 45 -2.33 -9.62 1.01
CA TYR A 45 -3.62 -9.04 1.41
C TYR A 45 -4.25 -8.16 0.34
N LEU A 46 -3.52 -7.79 -0.72
CA LEU A 46 -4.03 -6.87 -1.75
C LEU A 46 -5.29 -7.40 -2.47
N PRO A 47 -5.41 -8.70 -2.84
CA PRO A 47 -6.63 -9.22 -3.45
C PRO A 47 -7.85 -9.13 -2.52
N LYS A 48 -7.67 -9.49 -1.24
CA LYS A 48 -8.74 -9.40 -0.21
C LYS A 48 -9.16 -7.96 0.01
N LEU A 49 -8.20 -7.03 0.12
CA LEU A 49 -8.46 -5.59 0.29
C LEU A 49 -9.12 -4.96 -0.93
N SER A 50 -8.71 -5.34 -2.14
CA SER A 50 -9.32 -4.92 -3.40
C SER A 50 -10.80 -5.30 -3.43
N THR A 51 -11.12 -6.55 -3.08
CA THR A 51 -12.51 -7.03 -2.99
C THR A 51 -13.29 -6.28 -1.92
N LEU A 52 -12.73 -6.17 -0.71
CA LEU A 52 -13.39 -5.52 0.43
C LEU A 52 -13.73 -4.05 0.18
N TYR A 53 -12.84 -3.33 -0.50
CA TYR A 53 -13.02 -1.91 -0.78
C TYR A 53 -13.62 -1.62 -2.16
N GLY A 54 -13.76 -2.61 -3.04
CA GLY A 54 -14.29 -2.44 -4.38
C GLY A 54 -13.41 -1.56 -5.26
N VAL A 55 -12.08 -1.72 -5.15
CA VAL A 55 -11.07 -1.04 -5.99
C VAL A 55 -10.27 -2.07 -6.77
N SER A 56 -9.58 -1.68 -7.84
CA SER A 56 -8.79 -2.64 -8.61
C SER A 56 -7.56 -3.13 -7.82
N GLU A 57 -7.24 -4.42 -7.94
CA GLU A 57 -6.01 -4.96 -7.36
C GLU A 57 -4.77 -4.27 -7.95
N SER A 58 -4.81 -3.92 -9.25
CA SER A 58 -3.72 -3.21 -9.93
C SER A 58 -3.45 -1.83 -9.35
N GLU A 59 -4.49 -1.09 -8.92
CA GLU A 59 -4.32 0.20 -8.22
C GLU A 59 -3.57 -0.02 -6.90
N LEU A 60 -4.02 -0.97 -6.09
CA LEU A 60 -3.38 -1.28 -4.81
C LEU A 60 -1.95 -1.81 -4.99
N GLN A 61 -1.72 -2.65 -5.99
CA GLN A 61 -0.40 -3.20 -6.30
C GLN A 61 0.58 -2.12 -6.77
N THR A 62 0.12 -1.19 -7.60
CA THR A 62 0.93 -0.03 -8.04
C THR A 62 1.36 0.81 -6.84
N LEU A 63 0.42 1.15 -5.95
CA LEU A 63 0.71 1.91 -4.74
C LEU A 63 1.62 1.14 -3.77
N TRP A 64 1.46 -0.18 -3.69
CA TRP A 64 2.33 -1.03 -2.87
C TRP A 64 3.77 -1.03 -3.35
N LEU A 65 3.98 -1.15 -4.66
CA LEU A 65 5.31 -1.06 -5.27
C LEU A 65 5.91 0.33 -5.08
N ALA A 66 5.14 1.38 -5.34
CA ALA A 66 5.58 2.75 -5.17
C ALA A 66 6.00 3.03 -3.71
N ASN A 67 5.24 2.54 -2.73
CA ASN A 67 5.60 2.71 -1.32
C ASN A 67 6.90 1.96 -0.98
N LYS A 68 7.15 0.77 -1.55
CA LYS A 68 8.43 0.07 -1.36
C LYS A 68 9.61 0.81 -1.96
N VAL A 69 9.46 1.32 -3.18
CA VAL A 69 10.49 2.14 -3.84
C VAL A 69 10.78 3.39 -3.01
N TYR A 70 9.73 4.07 -2.52
CA TYR A 70 9.86 5.23 -1.65
C TYR A 70 10.64 4.90 -0.37
N GLU A 71 10.32 3.82 0.34
CA GLU A 71 11.04 3.45 1.57
C GLU A 71 12.53 3.20 1.34
N ILE A 72 12.92 2.71 0.16
CA ILE A 72 14.33 2.47 -0.19
C ILE A 72 15.05 3.79 -0.47
N LEU A 73 14.34 4.79 -1.02
CA LEU A 73 14.95 5.99 -1.59
C LEU A 73 14.79 7.26 -0.73
N LYS A 74 13.87 7.27 0.24
CA LYS A 74 13.42 8.50 0.93
C LYS A 74 14.52 9.34 1.61
N ASP A 75 15.65 8.72 1.98
CA ASP A 75 16.75 9.37 2.71
C ASP A 75 18.04 9.46 1.88
N ASP A 76 17.96 9.31 0.54
CA ASP A 76 19.11 9.36 -0.37
C ASP A 76 19.02 10.55 -1.34
N ASP A 77 20.07 11.38 -1.38
CA ASP A 77 20.13 12.58 -2.23
C ASP A 77 20.07 12.25 -3.74
N LEU A 78 20.43 11.03 -4.14
CA LEU A 78 20.39 10.57 -5.53
C LEU A 78 19.08 9.85 -5.90
N ALA A 79 18.09 9.81 -4.98
CA ALA A 79 16.83 9.12 -5.15
C ALA A 79 16.14 9.40 -6.50
N LEU A 80 15.96 10.68 -6.85
CA LEU A 80 15.28 11.07 -8.07
C LEU A 80 16.04 10.64 -9.33
N LYS A 81 17.37 10.76 -9.32
CA LYS A 81 18.22 10.32 -10.43
C LYS A 81 18.18 8.80 -10.61
N ALA A 82 18.14 8.05 -9.52
CA ALA A 82 17.97 6.59 -9.56
C ALA A 82 16.61 6.20 -10.17
N VAL A 83 15.52 6.89 -9.78
CA VAL A 83 14.18 6.67 -10.37
C VAL A 83 14.18 6.96 -11.87
N GLU A 84 14.81 8.04 -12.31
CA GLU A 84 14.90 8.41 -13.73
C GLU A 84 15.58 7.29 -14.55
N ILE A 85 16.74 6.80 -14.11
CA ILE A 85 17.48 5.72 -14.76
C ILE A 85 16.63 4.43 -14.85
N VAL A 86 15.94 4.07 -13.77
CA VAL A 86 15.06 2.89 -13.73
C VAL A 86 13.88 3.07 -14.70
N GLN A 87 13.28 4.25 -14.72
CA GLN A 87 12.15 4.55 -15.59
C GLN A 87 12.54 4.45 -17.08
N GLU A 88 13.69 5.00 -17.47
CA GLU A 88 14.21 4.84 -18.82
C GLU A 88 14.45 3.37 -19.19
N SER A 89 15.02 2.60 -18.26
CA SER A 89 15.30 1.18 -18.46
C SER A 89 14.03 0.36 -18.66
N LEU A 90 12.95 0.69 -17.95
CA LEU A 90 11.65 0.04 -18.10
C LEU A 90 10.95 0.39 -19.42
N LYS A 91 11.11 1.62 -19.93
CA LYS A 91 10.52 2.05 -21.22
C LYS A 91 11.18 1.42 -22.43
N ARG A 92 12.44 0.98 -22.30
CA ARG A 92 13.20 0.31 -23.37
C ARG A 92 12.93 -1.19 -23.44
N LYS A 93 12.18 -1.74 -22.49
CA LYS A 93 11.77 -3.14 -22.41
C LYS A 93 10.48 -3.37 -23.19
#